data_AF-A0A6L3T528-F1
#
_entry.id   AF-A0A6L3T528-F1
#
_cell.length_a   1.000
_cell.length_b   1.000
_cell.length_c   1.000
_cell.angle_alpha   90.00
_cell.angle_beta   90.00
_cell.angle_gamma   90.00
#
_symmetry.space_group_name_H-M   'P 1'
#
loop_
_entity.id
_entity.type
_entity.pdbx_description
1 polymer ?
#
loop_
_entity_poly.entity_id
_entity_poly.type
_entity_poly.pdbx_seq_one_letter_code
_entity_poly.pdbx_strand_id
1 'polypeptide(L)'
;MATILGSNGNDVLTGTAADDIILGLLGNDAISDPGGFNRIDGQDGNDIITGGVNLDYIAGGPGDDTIYGQGGNDQIIGEAGNDIIYTQDGDDYAAGNPGDDILYGGNGNDFLVGEAGRDQVYGEAGNDFLAGGDDDDVLNGGAGDDLVDGDAGNDSLLGGAGADVLFGDYGDDILNGGVGNDTLDGALGTDTAVFNFNFLQGTVTSAGALVTISGADGTEVVKNTEVFLFSGRSIVQGDGNQTVDDLFYLSNYSDVFNAGVDPEAHYAAIGWREGRNPNAFFDTKGYLAAYTDVAAAGINPLEHYLTFGWKEGRDPSTAFDTKAYLAANPDVAAAGINPLQHYLEFGSVEGRAVVSDGAFFH
;
A
#
# COMPACT_ATOMS: atom_id res chain seq x y z
N MET A 1 -6.82 37.12 -24.85
CA MET A 1 -7.79 37.22 -23.74
C MET A 1 -9.09 37.80 -24.22
N ALA A 2 -9.90 36.98 -24.89
CA ALA A 2 -11.32 37.26 -25.02
C ALA A 2 -12.05 36.72 -23.78
N THR A 3 -13.30 37.16 -23.61
CA THR A 3 -14.21 36.57 -22.62
C THR A 3 -15.45 36.10 -23.37
N ILE A 4 -15.75 34.82 -23.25
CA ILE A 4 -16.84 34.13 -23.92
C ILE A 4 -17.80 33.70 -22.82
N LEU A 5 -19.05 34.13 -22.93
CA LEU A 5 -20.09 33.88 -21.94
C LEU A 5 -21.22 33.13 -22.62
N GLY A 6 -21.65 32.03 -22.00
CA GLY A 6 -22.90 31.38 -22.32
C GLY A 6 -24.11 32.16 -21.82
N SER A 7 -25.20 31.43 -21.68
CA SER A 7 -26.53 31.84 -21.28
C SER A 7 -27.00 30.94 -20.12
N ASN A 8 -28.26 31.07 -19.70
CA ASN A 8 -28.79 30.23 -18.62
C ASN A 8 -29.44 28.94 -19.13
N GLY A 9 -29.02 28.44 -20.29
CA GLY A 9 -29.44 27.16 -20.81
C GLY A 9 -28.39 26.64 -21.78
N ASN A 10 -28.54 25.39 -22.19
CA ASN A 10 -27.50 24.66 -22.94
C ASN A 10 -26.91 25.44 -24.12
N ASP A 11 -25.62 25.70 -24.04
CA ASP A 11 -24.83 26.43 -25.00
C ASP A 11 -23.80 25.56 -25.71
N VAL A 12 -23.34 26.06 -26.86
CA VAL A 12 -22.17 25.53 -27.56
C VAL A 12 -21.19 26.67 -27.69
N LEU A 13 -20.14 26.63 -26.88
CA LEU A 13 -19.12 27.67 -26.78
C LEU A 13 -17.84 27.21 -27.47
N THR A 14 -17.22 28.11 -28.23
CA THR A 14 -15.94 27.83 -28.88
C THR A 14 -14.98 28.96 -28.62
N GLY A 15 -13.83 28.62 -28.03
CA GLY A 15 -12.72 29.50 -27.78
C GLY A 15 -12.01 29.98 -29.05
N THR A 16 -10.99 30.79 -28.85
CA THR A 16 -10.08 31.26 -29.89
C THR A 16 -8.74 30.54 -29.78
N ALA A 17 -7.78 30.81 -30.67
CA ALA A 17 -6.45 30.21 -30.59
C ALA A 17 -5.48 31.00 -29.68
N ALA A 18 -6.03 31.84 -28.81
CA ALA A 18 -5.30 32.69 -27.88
C ALA A 18 -5.99 32.59 -26.53
N ASP A 19 -5.28 32.95 -25.45
CA ASP A 19 -5.80 32.90 -24.08
C ASP A 19 -7.22 33.46 -24.01
N ASP A 20 -8.12 32.75 -23.36
CA ASP A 20 -9.53 33.08 -23.21
C ASP A 20 -10.03 32.82 -21.78
N ILE A 21 -11.13 33.49 -21.45
CA ILE A 21 -11.95 33.16 -20.29
C ILE A 21 -13.30 32.70 -20.83
N ILE A 22 -13.67 31.44 -20.60
CA ILE A 22 -14.91 30.85 -21.08
C ILE A 22 -15.77 30.46 -19.88
N LEU A 23 -16.99 30.98 -19.80
CA LEU A 23 -17.94 30.71 -18.72
C LEU A 23 -19.24 30.13 -19.31
N GLY A 24 -19.60 28.90 -18.97
CA GLY A 24 -20.82 28.20 -19.40
C GLY A 24 -22.09 28.84 -18.83
N LEU A 25 -22.13 28.96 -17.49
CA LEU A 25 -23.19 29.50 -16.64
C LEU A 25 -24.18 28.42 -16.16
N LEU A 26 -25.40 28.38 -16.68
CA LEU A 26 -26.37 27.36 -16.25
C LEU A 26 -26.74 26.51 -17.45
N GLY A 27 -26.96 25.23 -17.21
CA GLY A 27 -27.41 24.29 -18.23
C GLY A 27 -26.26 23.43 -18.70
N ASN A 28 -26.58 22.46 -19.54
CA ASN A 28 -25.58 21.47 -19.98
C ASN A 28 -24.91 21.99 -21.24
N ASP A 29 -23.69 22.48 -21.09
CA ASP A 29 -22.93 23.19 -22.09
C ASP A 29 -21.90 22.28 -22.77
N ALA A 30 -21.61 22.60 -24.03
CA ALA A 30 -20.51 22.01 -24.77
C ALA A 30 -19.47 23.09 -25.05
N ILE A 31 -18.32 23.01 -24.37
CA ILE A 31 -17.24 23.99 -24.45
C ILE A 31 -16.04 23.36 -25.13
N SER A 32 -15.51 24.01 -26.16
CA SER A 32 -14.28 23.57 -26.84
C SER A 32 -13.34 24.74 -27.07
N ASP A 33 -12.10 24.61 -26.61
CA ASP A 33 -11.04 25.59 -26.82
C ASP A 33 -9.91 25.00 -27.69
N PRO A 34 -9.53 25.64 -28.81
CA PRO A 34 -8.50 25.12 -29.70
C PRO A 34 -7.05 25.49 -29.31
N GLY A 35 -6.81 26.28 -28.25
CA GLY A 35 -5.48 26.58 -27.71
C GLY A 35 -5.31 28.00 -27.16
N GLY A 36 -4.22 28.22 -26.43
CA GLY A 36 -4.04 29.40 -25.58
C GLY A 36 -3.84 28.96 -24.14
N PHE A 37 -3.51 29.88 -23.23
CA PHE A 37 -3.55 29.60 -21.80
C PHE A 37 -4.88 30.07 -21.24
N ASN A 38 -5.81 29.14 -21.01
CA ASN A 38 -7.21 29.49 -20.80
C ASN A 38 -7.67 29.29 -19.37
N ARG A 39 -8.77 29.98 -19.04
CA ARG A 39 -9.61 29.65 -17.89
C ARG A 39 -10.99 29.27 -18.40
N ILE A 40 -11.38 28.02 -18.17
CA ILE A 40 -12.66 27.47 -18.59
C ILE A 40 -13.43 27.07 -17.32
N ASP A 41 -14.70 27.42 -17.26
CA ASP A 41 -15.56 27.20 -16.09
C ASP A 41 -16.97 26.87 -16.60
N GLY A 42 -17.37 25.59 -16.50
CA GLY A 42 -18.69 25.11 -16.92
C GLY A 42 -19.81 25.76 -16.09
N GLN A 43 -19.60 25.79 -14.78
CA GLN A 43 -20.55 26.21 -13.73
C GLN A 43 -21.66 25.16 -13.53
N ASP A 44 -22.93 25.56 -13.41
CA ASP A 44 -23.98 24.60 -13.05
C ASP A 44 -24.46 23.83 -14.29
N GLY A 45 -24.43 22.51 -14.25
CA GLY A 45 -24.91 21.68 -15.35
C GLY A 45 -24.06 20.44 -15.50
N ASN A 46 -24.48 19.56 -16.41
CA ASN A 46 -23.64 18.43 -16.81
C ASN A 46 -22.99 18.81 -18.14
N ASP A 47 -21.76 19.27 -18.07
CA ASP A 47 -21.03 19.91 -19.14
C ASP A 47 -20.06 18.95 -19.84
N ILE A 48 -19.77 19.25 -21.09
CA ILE A 48 -18.69 18.61 -21.84
C ILE A 48 -17.68 19.69 -22.17
N ILE A 49 -16.50 19.58 -21.57
CA ILE A 49 -15.42 20.57 -21.72
C ILE A 49 -14.24 19.92 -22.43
N THR A 50 -13.71 20.59 -23.44
CA THR A 50 -12.48 20.18 -24.12
C THR A 50 -11.52 21.37 -24.16
N GLY A 51 -10.42 21.25 -23.42
CA GLY A 51 -9.28 22.17 -23.44
C GLY A 51 -8.44 22.06 -24.70
N GLY A 52 -7.35 22.83 -24.72
CA GLY A 52 -6.41 22.93 -25.83
C GLY A 52 -5.15 22.10 -25.63
N VAL A 53 -4.12 22.35 -26.47
CA VAL A 53 -2.80 21.69 -26.37
C VAL A 53 -1.80 22.48 -25.51
N ASN A 54 -2.30 23.38 -24.69
CA ASN A 54 -1.55 24.33 -23.89
C ASN A 54 -2.10 24.29 -22.48
N LEU A 55 -1.27 24.68 -21.49
CA LEU A 55 -1.69 24.72 -20.10
C LEU A 55 -2.98 25.52 -19.92
N ASP A 56 -4.00 24.84 -19.42
CA ASP A 56 -5.32 25.37 -19.14
C ASP A 56 -5.70 25.21 -17.66
N TYR A 57 -6.60 26.08 -17.20
CA TYR A 57 -7.30 25.92 -15.93
C TYR A 57 -8.75 25.62 -16.24
N ILE A 58 -9.21 24.43 -15.90
CA ILE A 58 -10.57 23.96 -16.21
C ILE A 58 -11.29 23.62 -14.91
N ALA A 59 -12.49 24.18 -14.74
CA ALA A 59 -13.44 23.77 -13.72
C ALA A 59 -14.72 23.26 -14.42
N GLY A 60 -15.18 22.08 -14.03
CA GLY A 60 -16.49 21.56 -14.41
C GLY A 60 -17.58 22.41 -13.76
N GLY A 61 -17.59 22.41 -12.44
CA GLY A 61 -18.59 23.10 -11.62
C GLY A 61 -19.58 22.08 -11.05
N PRO A 62 -20.73 22.53 -10.53
CA PRO A 62 -21.72 21.59 -10.02
C PRO A 62 -22.45 20.82 -11.13
N GLY A 63 -22.35 19.50 -11.11
CA GLY A 63 -23.06 18.56 -11.97
C GLY A 63 -22.17 17.36 -12.34
N ASP A 64 -22.67 16.46 -13.18
CA ASP A 64 -21.85 15.34 -13.65
C ASP A 64 -21.19 15.74 -14.98
N ASP A 65 -19.93 16.16 -14.92
CA ASP A 65 -19.20 16.74 -16.04
C ASP A 65 -18.31 15.73 -16.76
N THR A 66 -17.96 16.04 -18.00
CA THR A 66 -16.94 15.31 -18.75
C THR A 66 -15.91 16.27 -19.30
N ILE A 67 -14.67 16.13 -18.85
CA ILE A 67 -13.59 17.07 -19.12
C ILE A 67 -12.46 16.37 -19.86
N TYR A 68 -11.96 17.01 -20.92
CA TYR A 68 -10.81 16.58 -21.70
C TYR A 68 -9.74 17.69 -21.70
N GLY A 69 -8.61 17.49 -21.02
CA GLY A 69 -7.47 18.43 -21.03
C GLY A 69 -6.81 18.55 -22.40
N GLN A 70 -6.56 17.39 -23.03
CA GLN A 70 -5.88 17.19 -24.32
C GLN A 70 -4.36 17.19 -24.18
N GLY A 71 -3.74 18.36 -24.12
CA GLY A 71 -2.29 18.41 -24.03
C GLY A 71 -1.79 19.64 -23.31
N GLY A 72 -0.58 19.58 -22.78
CA GLY A 72 -0.09 20.63 -21.89
C GLY A 72 -0.23 20.19 -20.45
N ASN A 73 0.29 20.99 -19.52
CA ASN A 73 0.27 20.65 -18.10
C ASN A 73 -0.91 21.39 -17.46
N ASP A 74 -2.07 20.76 -17.47
CA ASP A 74 -3.34 21.36 -17.13
C ASP A 74 -3.63 21.28 -15.62
N GLN A 75 -4.50 22.19 -15.16
CA GLN A 75 -5.12 22.10 -13.85
C GLN A 75 -6.63 21.92 -14.05
N ILE A 76 -7.14 20.75 -13.69
CA ILE A 76 -8.54 20.37 -13.88
C ILE A 76 -9.21 20.09 -12.53
N ILE A 77 -10.41 20.63 -12.33
CA ILE A 77 -11.20 20.44 -11.12
C ILE A 77 -12.62 20.04 -11.53
N GLY A 78 -13.12 18.90 -11.06
CA GLY A 78 -14.51 18.47 -11.27
C GLY A 78 -15.50 19.36 -10.52
N GLU A 79 -15.28 19.48 -9.21
CA GLU A 79 -16.12 20.19 -8.23
C GLU A 79 -17.17 19.31 -7.55
N ALA A 80 -18.42 19.30 -7.98
CA ALA A 80 -19.44 18.57 -7.22
C ALA A 80 -20.36 17.82 -8.15
N GLY A 81 -20.45 16.50 -7.97
CA GLY A 81 -21.16 15.61 -8.89
C GLY A 81 -20.24 14.47 -9.29
N ASN A 82 -20.69 13.60 -10.18
CA ASN A 82 -19.90 12.43 -10.57
C ASN A 82 -19.21 12.70 -11.92
N ASP A 83 -17.98 13.15 -11.85
CA ASP A 83 -17.23 13.67 -12.99
C ASP A 83 -16.39 12.60 -13.69
N ILE A 84 -16.14 12.82 -14.98
CA ILE A 84 -15.17 12.04 -15.75
C ILE A 84 -14.11 12.99 -16.31
N ILE A 85 -12.88 12.83 -15.88
CA ILE A 85 -11.75 13.69 -16.24
C ILE A 85 -10.72 12.88 -17.03
N TYR A 86 -10.37 13.38 -18.21
CA TYR A 86 -9.29 12.87 -19.05
C TYR A 86 -8.24 13.97 -19.25
N THR A 87 -7.16 13.96 -18.47
CA THR A 87 -6.13 15.02 -18.55
C THR A 87 -5.32 14.89 -19.85
N GLN A 88 -4.93 13.65 -20.22
CA GLN A 88 -4.30 13.22 -21.48
C GLN A 88 -2.78 13.47 -21.55
N ASP A 89 -2.26 14.35 -22.42
CA ASP A 89 -0.82 14.49 -22.63
C ASP A 89 -0.22 15.64 -21.80
N GLY A 90 0.57 15.37 -20.78
CA GLY A 90 1.26 16.41 -19.99
C GLY A 90 1.51 15.97 -18.57
N ASP A 91 2.23 16.79 -17.79
CA ASP A 91 2.28 16.57 -16.34
C ASP A 91 1.14 17.38 -15.72
N ASP A 92 0.00 16.74 -15.47
CA ASP A 92 -1.26 17.38 -15.12
C ASP A 92 -1.56 17.36 -13.61
N TYR A 93 -2.47 18.23 -13.19
CA TYR A 93 -3.15 18.13 -11.91
C TYR A 93 -4.65 17.96 -12.15
N ALA A 94 -5.27 16.95 -11.54
CA ALA A 94 -6.71 16.79 -11.52
C ALA A 94 -7.24 16.47 -10.12
N ALA A 95 -8.37 17.08 -9.75
CA ALA A 95 -9.12 16.73 -8.56
C ALA A 95 -10.59 16.50 -8.90
N GLY A 96 -11.14 15.36 -8.48
CA GLY A 96 -12.58 15.05 -8.57
C GLY A 96 -13.41 16.00 -7.72
N ASN A 97 -13.01 16.17 -6.45
CA ASN A 97 -13.77 16.83 -5.38
C ASN A 97 -15.01 15.95 -4.99
N PRO A 98 -16.03 16.42 -4.24
CA PRO A 98 -17.10 15.52 -3.83
C PRO A 98 -17.89 14.89 -5.00
N GLY A 99 -17.86 13.57 -5.10
CA GLY A 99 -18.37 12.82 -6.26
C GLY A 99 -18.01 11.34 -6.19
N ASP A 100 -18.71 10.47 -6.92
CA ASP A 100 -18.12 9.18 -7.31
C ASP A 100 -17.49 9.42 -8.70
N ASP A 101 -16.21 9.80 -8.74
CA ASP A 101 -15.50 10.34 -9.91
C ASP A 101 -14.64 9.31 -10.65
N ILE A 102 -14.28 9.63 -11.89
CA ILE A 102 -13.34 8.84 -12.69
C ILE A 102 -12.27 9.75 -13.31
N LEU A 103 -11.02 9.54 -12.93
CA LEU A 103 -9.87 10.32 -13.37
C LEU A 103 -8.92 9.45 -14.21
N TYR A 104 -8.52 9.93 -15.37
CA TYR A 104 -7.50 9.35 -16.24
C TYR A 104 -6.39 10.38 -16.49
N GLY A 105 -5.17 10.08 -16.04
CA GLY A 105 -3.96 10.89 -16.25
C GLY A 105 -3.51 10.85 -17.71
N GLY A 106 -3.12 9.69 -18.20
CA GLY A 106 -2.71 9.54 -19.60
C GLY A 106 -1.22 9.45 -19.74
N ASN A 107 -0.59 10.37 -20.47
CA ASN A 107 0.86 10.40 -20.64
C ASN A 107 1.46 11.58 -19.88
N GLY A 108 2.37 11.29 -18.96
CA GLY A 108 3.13 12.29 -18.21
C GLY A 108 3.11 11.95 -16.73
N ASN A 109 3.69 12.81 -15.90
CA ASN A 109 3.75 12.56 -14.46
C ASN A 109 2.63 13.34 -13.79
N ASP A 110 1.52 12.68 -13.53
CA ASP A 110 0.28 13.33 -13.14
C ASP A 110 0.10 13.35 -11.62
N PHE A 111 -0.67 14.32 -11.14
CA PHE A 111 -1.13 14.41 -9.76
C PHE A 111 -2.65 14.35 -9.75
N LEU A 112 -3.20 13.20 -9.35
CA LEU A 112 -4.62 12.89 -9.43
C LEU A 112 -5.18 12.64 -8.03
N VAL A 113 -6.30 13.28 -7.69
CA VAL A 113 -6.96 13.14 -6.38
C VAL A 113 -8.46 12.93 -6.57
N GLY A 114 -9.02 11.87 -5.98
CA GLY A 114 -10.47 11.64 -5.94
C GLY A 114 -11.17 12.65 -5.04
N GLU A 115 -10.71 12.74 -3.78
CA GLU A 115 -11.24 13.51 -2.66
C GLU A 115 -12.36 12.82 -1.89
N ALA A 116 -13.65 12.97 -2.21
CA ALA A 116 -14.71 12.46 -1.36
C ALA A 116 -15.78 11.73 -2.15
N GLY A 117 -15.89 10.43 -1.90
CA GLY A 117 -16.80 9.51 -2.58
C GLY A 117 -16.00 8.34 -3.13
N ARG A 118 -16.64 7.45 -3.90
CA ARG A 118 -15.97 6.22 -4.35
C ARG A 118 -15.41 6.40 -5.74
N ASP A 119 -14.14 6.73 -5.78
CA ASP A 119 -13.44 7.21 -6.95
C ASP A 119 -12.69 6.09 -7.67
N GLN A 120 -12.49 6.31 -8.97
CA GLN A 120 -11.63 5.49 -9.81
C GLN A 120 -10.54 6.37 -10.41
N VAL A 121 -9.30 6.19 -9.95
CA VAL A 121 -8.16 7.01 -10.35
C VAL A 121 -7.15 6.17 -11.11
N TYR A 122 -6.82 6.57 -12.34
CA TYR A 122 -5.90 5.87 -13.23
C TYR A 122 -4.77 6.83 -13.67
N GLY A 123 -3.52 6.55 -13.27
CA GLY A 123 -2.35 7.34 -13.71
C GLY A 123 -2.01 7.09 -15.18
N GLU A 124 -2.06 5.82 -15.58
CA GLU A 124 -1.75 5.32 -16.92
C GLU A 124 -0.25 5.26 -17.23
N ALA A 125 0.37 6.29 -17.80
CA ALA A 125 1.76 6.23 -18.24
C ALA A 125 2.59 7.42 -17.75
N GLY A 126 3.59 7.12 -16.93
CA GLY A 126 4.49 8.09 -16.32
C GLY A 126 4.65 7.77 -14.85
N ASN A 127 5.30 8.65 -14.10
CA ASN A 127 5.49 8.45 -12.67
C ASN A 127 4.48 9.29 -11.91
N ASP A 128 3.37 8.68 -11.53
CA ASP A 128 2.18 9.39 -11.10
C ASP A 128 2.07 9.44 -9.57
N PHE A 129 1.35 10.46 -9.08
CA PHE A 129 0.84 10.51 -7.72
C PHE A 129 -0.69 10.37 -7.77
N LEU A 130 -1.21 9.35 -7.10
CA LEU A 130 -2.64 9.11 -6.98
C LEU A 130 -3.03 9.12 -5.50
N ALA A 131 -4.11 9.83 -5.17
CA ALA A 131 -4.77 9.77 -3.87
C ALA A 131 -6.27 9.50 -4.04
N GLY A 132 -6.81 8.56 -3.27
CA GLY A 132 -8.23 8.21 -3.27
C GLY A 132 -9.03 9.28 -2.53
N GLY A 133 -8.82 9.34 -1.22
CA GLY A 133 -9.42 10.32 -0.34
C GLY A 133 -10.28 9.66 0.73
N ASP A 134 -11.49 10.18 0.94
CA ASP A 134 -12.48 9.56 1.82
C ASP A 134 -13.33 8.55 1.01
N ASP A 135 -13.71 7.42 1.66
CA ASP A 135 -14.53 6.31 1.12
C ASP A 135 -13.73 5.25 0.33
N ASP A 136 -14.41 4.17 -0.11
CA ASP A 136 -13.75 3.00 -0.71
C ASP A 136 -13.38 3.22 -2.19
N ASP A 137 -12.10 3.36 -2.50
CA ASP A 137 -11.58 3.78 -3.81
C ASP A 137 -10.88 2.67 -4.62
N VAL A 138 -10.71 2.93 -5.92
CA VAL A 138 -9.93 2.08 -6.82
C VAL A 138 -8.85 2.91 -7.52
N LEU A 139 -7.59 2.63 -7.19
CA LEU A 139 -6.44 3.33 -7.73
C LEU A 139 -5.54 2.40 -8.54
N ASN A 140 -5.06 2.89 -9.67
CA ASN A 140 -4.14 2.16 -10.54
C ASN A 140 -3.09 3.11 -11.13
N GLY A 141 -1.84 3.00 -10.66
CA GLY A 141 -0.72 3.81 -11.13
C GLY A 141 -0.47 3.61 -12.63
N GLY A 142 -0.29 2.35 -13.04
CA GLY A 142 -0.17 2.00 -14.45
C GLY A 142 1.26 1.66 -14.82
N ALA A 143 1.96 2.51 -15.56
CA ALA A 143 3.31 2.25 -16.05
C ALA A 143 4.26 3.40 -15.71
N GLY A 144 5.28 3.11 -14.92
CA GLY A 144 6.23 4.07 -14.38
C GLY A 144 6.38 3.82 -12.89
N ASP A 145 7.21 4.61 -12.22
CA ASP A 145 7.42 4.47 -10.78
C ASP A 145 6.38 5.34 -10.04
N ASP A 146 5.31 4.73 -9.54
CA ASP A 146 4.13 5.43 -9.05
C ASP A 146 4.07 5.52 -7.51
N LEU A 147 3.42 6.57 -7.00
CA LEU A 147 2.99 6.68 -5.61
C LEU A 147 1.46 6.64 -5.56
N VAL A 148 0.93 5.61 -4.90
CA VAL A 148 -0.50 5.34 -4.81
C VAL A 148 -0.92 5.34 -3.34
N ASP A 149 -1.80 6.26 -2.97
CA ASP A 149 -2.26 6.49 -1.59
C ASP A 149 -3.78 6.28 -1.50
N GLY A 150 -4.22 5.31 -0.69
CA GLY A 150 -5.64 5.02 -0.47
C GLY A 150 -6.33 6.08 0.39
N ASP A 151 -5.60 6.71 1.31
CA ASP A 151 -6.13 7.57 2.37
C ASP A 151 -7.11 6.82 3.32
N ALA A 152 -8.42 7.08 3.26
CA ALA A 152 -9.38 6.60 4.25
C ALA A 152 -10.54 5.84 3.59
N GLY A 153 -10.47 4.52 3.60
CA GLY A 153 -11.42 3.68 2.89
C GLY A 153 -10.99 2.23 2.96
N ASN A 154 -11.77 1.33 2.37
CA ASN A 154 -11.26 -0.01 2.07
C ASN A 154 -10.91 -0.03 0.58
N ASP A 155 -9.65 0.26 0.29
CA ASP A 155 -9.22 0.64 -1.04
C ASP A 155 -8.63 -0.54 -1.82
N SER A 156 -8.70 -0.42 -3.14
CA SER A 156 -8.06 -1.36 -4.06
C SER A 156 -6.95 -0.66 -4.82
N LEU A 157 -5.71 -0.90 -4.40
CA LEU A 157 -4.51 -0.25 -4.90
C LEU A 157 -3.70 -1.16 -5.82
N LEU A 158 -3.45 -0.71 -7.06
CA LEU A 158 -2.59 -1.37 -8.03
C LEU A 158 -1.44 -0.42 -8.43
N GLY A 159 -0.19 -0.83 -8.21
CA GLY A 159 0.99 -0.09 -8.68
C GLY A 159 1.10 -0.16 -10.19
N GLY A 160 1.29 -1.38 -10.70
CA GLY A 160 1.27 -1.64 -12.14
C GLY A 160 2.62 -2.12 -12.61
N ALA A 161 3.36 -1.33 -13.38
CA ALA A 161 4.67 -1.68 -13.88
C ALA A 161 5.69 -0.60 -13.56
N GLY A 162 6.62 -0.88 -12.66
CA GLY A 162 7.63 0.07 -12.21
C GLY A 162 8.11 -0.28 -10.81
N ALA A 163 8.78 0.65 -10.13
CA ALA A 163 9.09 0.51 -8.71
C ALA A 163 8.10 1.37 -7.92
N ASP A 164 7.00 0.77 -7.51
CA ASP A 164 5.84 1.50 -6.99
C ASP A 164 5.85 1.56 -5.46
N VAL A 165 5.18 2.58 -4.90
CA VAL A 165 4.95 2.72 -3.46
C VAL A 165 3.45 2.85 -3.21
N LEU A 166 2.88 1.89 -2.49
CA LEU A 166 1.46 1.84 -2.15
C LEU A 166 1.27 2.01 -0.64
N PHE A 167 0.40 2.95 -0.26
CA PHE A 167 -0.06 3.19 1.11
C PHE A 167 -1.57 2.93 1.18
N GLY A 168 -2.00 1.97 2.00
CA GLY A 168 -3.43 1.72 2.28
C GLY A 168 -4.01 2.71 3.29
N ASP A 169 -3.20 3.13 4.25
CA ASP A 169 -3.58 4.06 5.32
C ASP A 169 -4.72 3.55 6.24
N TYR A 170 -5.95 4.06 6.16
CA TYR A 170 -7.03 3.69 7.09
C TYR A 170 -8.11 2.83 6.43
N GLY A 171 -8.13 1.54 6.77
CA GLY A 171 -9.22 0.62 6.45
C GLY A 171 -8.67 -0.75 6.08
N ASP A 172 -9.51 -1.63 5.54
CA ASP A 172 -9.11 -2.98 5.16
C ASP A 172 -8.75 -3.01 3.66
N ASP A 173 -7.47 -2.79 3.34
CA ASP A 173 -7.04 -2.49 1.97
C ASP A 173 -6.57 -3.73 1.18
N ILE A 174 -6.60 -3.62 -0.15
CA ILE A 174 -6.02 -4.60 -1.08
C ILE A 174 -4.92 -3.95 -1.89
N LEU A 175 -3.67 -4.37 -1.65
CA LEU A 175 -2.48 -3.82 -2.28
C LEU A 175 -1.85 -4.82 -3.24
N ASN A 176 -1.58 -4.39 -4.47
CA ASN A 176 -0.86 -5.17 -5.47
C ASN A 176 0.19 -4.30 -6.17
N GLY A 177 1.47 -4.53 -5.89
CA GLY A 177 2.56 -3.79 -6.54
C GLY A 177 2.63 -4.01 -8.04
N GLY A 178 2.29 -5.20 -8.52
CA GLY A 178 2.39 -5.55 -9.93
C GLY A 178 3.81 -5.99 -10.32
N VAL A 179 4.32 -5.47 -11.44
CA VAL A 179 5.62 -5.82 -12.00
C VAL A 179 6.67 -4.80 -11.57
N GLY A 180 7.62 -5.26 -10.79
CA GLY A 180 8.82 -4.53 -10.43
C GLY A 180 9.13 -4.67 -8.95
N ASN A 181 9.83 -3.69 -8.39
CA ASN A 181 10.30 -3.79 -7.01
C ASN A 181 9.57 -2.78 -6.14
N ASP A 182 8.50 -3.23 -5.52
CA ASP A 182 7.51 -2.33 -4.92
C ASP A 182 7.63 -2.28 -3.40
N THR A 183 7.08 -1.23 -2.81
CA THR A 183 6.88 -1.11 -1.36
C THR A 183 5.39 -1.02 -1.07
N LEU A 184 4.89 -1.93 -0.24
CA LEU A 184 3.48 -2.00 0.17
C LEU A 184 3.38 -1.75 1.67
N ASP A 185 2.54 -0.81 2.07
CA ASP A 185 2.24 -0.48 3.46
C ASP A 185 0.73 -0.44 3.67
N GLY A 186 0.15 -1.47 4.31
CA GLY A 186 -1.29 -1.48 4.60
C GLY A 186 -1.69 -0.56 5.75
N ALA A 187 -0.73 -0.21 6.62
CA ALA A 187 -0.94 0.65 7.78
C ALA A 187 -2.05 0.17 8.76
N LEU A 188 -3.19 0.86 8.86
CA LEU A 188 -4.21 0.65 9.89
C LEU A 188 -5.46 -0.04 9.35
N GLY A 189 -5.47 -1.36 9.45
CA GLY A 189 -6.68 -2.16 9.34
C GLY A 189 -6.33 -3.63 9.23
N THR A 190 -7.08 -4.38 8.42
CA THR A 190 -6.74 -5.75 8.05
C THR A 190 -6.46 -5.82 6.56
N ASP A 191 -5.17 -5.73 6.21
CA ASP A 191 -4.77 -5.47 4.84
C ASP A 191 -4.36 -6.74 4.11
N THR A 192 -4.50 -6.70 2.79
CA THR A 192 -4.21 -7.81 1.88
C THR A 192 -3.16 -7.42 0.84
N ALA A 193 -1.95 -7.97 0.94
CA ALA A 193 -0.97 -7.92 -0.14
C ALA A 193 -1.21 -9.07 -1.14
N VAL A 194 -1.29 -8.75 -2.43
CA VAL A 194 -1.64 -9.70 -3.51
C VAL A 194 -0.43 -10.01 -4.37
N PHE A 195 -0.25 -11.30 -4.69
CA PHE A 195 0.86 -11.81 -5.50
C PHE A 195 0.37 -12.75 -6.61
N ASN A 196 0.81 -12.48 -7.85
CA ASN A 196 0.39 -13.21 -9.05
C ASN A 196 1.19 -14.50 -9.33
N PHE A 197 1.69 -15.16 -8.28
CA PHE A 197 2.38 -16.44 -8.38
C PHE A 197 2.03 -17.36 -7.20
N ASN A 198 2.34 -18.66 -7.33
CA ASN A 198 2.09 -19.60 -6.22
C ASN A 198 3.16 -19.42 -5.14
N PHE A 199 2.78 -19.38 -3.86
CA PHE A 199 3.68 -19.16 -2.72
C PHE A 199 5.05 -19.88 -2.79
N LEU A 200 5.05 -21.19 -3.10
CA LEU A 200 6.28 -22.00 -3.17
C LEU A 200 7.18 -21.73 -4.41
N GLN A 201 6.74 -20.88 -5.34
CA GLN A 201 7.53 -20.45 -6.50
C GLN A 201 8.34 -19.19 -6.21
N GLY A 202 7.99 -18.44 -5.16
CA GLY A 202 8.75 -17.27 -4.72
C GLY A 202 9.70 -17.57 -3.58
N THR A 203 10.42 -16.54 -3.15
CA THR A 203 11.21 -16.54 -1.93
C THR A 203 10.62 -15.58 -0.92
N VAL A 204 10.57 -15.98 0.35
CA VAL A 204 10.12 -15.12 1.44
C VAL A 204 11.24 -14.93 2.44
N THR A 205 11.53 -13.67 2.76
CA THR A 205 12.43 -13.28 3.83
C THR A 205 11.64 -12.39 4.77
N SER A 206 11.35 -12.88 5.97
CA SER A 206 10.68 -12.09 6.99
C SER A 206 11.65 -11.63 8.07
N ALA A 207 11.49 -10.39 8.48
CA ALA A 207 12.11 -9.82 9.66
C ALA A 207 10.99 -9.32 10.58
N GLY A 208 10.12 -10.22 11.08
CA GLY A 208 8.91 -9.79 11.79
C GLY A 208 7.86 -9.24 10.82
N ALA A 209 7.25 -8.10 11.16
CA ALA A 209 6.22 -7.43 10.37
C ALA A 209 6.75 -6.84 9.05
N LEU A 210 8.07 -6.71 8.90
CA LEU A 210 8.70 -6.36 7.62
C LEU A 210 8.99 -7.64 6.85
N VAL A 211 8.36 -7.81 5.70
CA VAL A 211 8.46 -8.98 4.84
C VAL A 211 9.02 -8.56 3.49
N THR A 212 9.96 -9.33 2.96
CA THR A 212 10.38 -9.23 1.56
C THR A 212 9.97 -10.50 0.83
N ILE A 213 9.17 -10.34 -0.20
CA ILE A 213 8.72 -11.41 -1.08
C ILE A 213 9.39 -11.19 -2.44
N SER A 214 9.82 -12.26 -3.09
CA SER A 214 10.33 -12.16 -4.47
C SER A 214 9.73 -13.24 -5.33
N GLY A 215 9.22 -12.85 -6.50
CA GLY A 215 8.51 -13.71 -7.43
C GLY A 215 8.97 -13.54 -8.87
N ALA A 216 8.06 -13.84 -9.79
CA ALA A 216 8.28 -13.61 -11.22
C ALA A 216 8.15 -12.13 -11.62
N ASP A 217 7.34 -11.39 -10.87
CA ASP A 217 6.99 -10.00 -11.18
C ASP A 217 7.95 -9.00 -10.53
N GLY A 218 8.56 -9.34 -9.40
CA GLY A 218 9.78 -8.72 -8.93
C GLY A 218 10.07 -9.01 -7.47
N THR A 219 10.36 -7.97 -6.68
CA THR A 219 10.63 -8.09 -5.24
C THR A 219 9.90 -7.01 -4.47
N GLU A 220 8.93 -7.45 -3.69
CA GLU A 220 8.03 -6.59 -2.94
C GLU A 220 8.48 -6.52 -1.47
N VAL A 221 8.57 -5.31 -0.94
CA VAL A 221 8.77 -5.04 0.48
C VAL A 221 7.41 -4.71 1.09
N VAL A 222 6.92 -5.56 1.96
CA VAL A 222 5.58 -5.46 2.56
C VAL A 222 5.71 -5.25 4.06
N LYS A 223 4.93 -4.31 4.60
CA LYS A 223 4.82 -4.05 6.03
C LYS A 223 3.38 -3.70 6.40
N ASN A 224 3.05 -3.86 7.68
CA ASN A 224 1.72 -3.57 8.22
C ASN A 224 0.64 -4.24 7.36
N THR A 225 0.71 -5.57 7.24
CA THR A 225 -0.21 -6.35 6.41
C THR A 225 -0.42 -7.71 7.05
N GLU A 226 -1.68 -8.11 7.15
CA GLU A 226 -2.09 -9.33 7.84
C GLU A 226 -2.32 -10.48 6.85
N VAL A 227 -2.80 -10.18 5.64
CA VAL A 227 -3.19 -11.20 4.66
C VAL A 227 -2.27 -11.14 3.45
N PHE A 228 -1.69 -12.29 3.11
CA PHE A 228 -0.86 -12.46 1.93
C PHE A 228 -1.55 -13.42 0.96
N LEU A 229 -2.09 -12.86 -0.12
CA LEU A 229 -2.85 -13.59 -1.13
C LEU A 229 -1.93 -14.00 -2.29
N PHE A 230 -1.57 -15.27 -2.33
CA PHE A 230 -0.86 -15.86 -3.47
C PHE A 230 -1.85 -16.57 -4.40
N SER A 231 -1.40 -16.83 -5.64
CA SER A 231 -2.18 -17.68 -6.56
C SER A 231 -2.44 -19.05 -5.92
N GLY A 232 -3.72 -19.32 -5.63
CA GLY A 232 -4.18 -20.59 -5.07
C GLY A 232 -4.13 -20.73 -3.55
N ARG A 233 -3.60 -19.75 -2.79
CA ARG A 233 -3.62 -19.79 -1.32
C ARG A 233 -3.47 -18.40 -0.69
N SER A 234 -4.31 -18.13 0.30
CA SER A 234 -4.12 -17.04 1.26
C SER A 234 -3.38 -17.56 2.49
N ILE A 235 -2.43 -16.77 3.00
CA ILE A 235 -1.74 -16.96 4.26
C ILE A 235 -2.08 -15.74 5.13
N VAL A 236 -2.60 -15.98 6.33
CA VAL A 236 -2.93 -14.91 7.29
C VAL A 236 -1.85 -14.94 8.37
N GLN A 237 -1.13 -13.85 8.54
CA GLN A 237 -0.03 -13.76 9.50
C GLN A 237 -0.57 -13.46 10.91
N GLY A 238 -0.07 -14.18 11.90
CA GLY A 238 -0.38 -13.91 13.30
C GLY A 238 -1.84 -14.20 13.69
N ASP A 239 -2.51 -15.13 13.01
CA ASP A 239 -3.90 -15.55 13.29
C ASP A 239 -4.07 -16.37 14.58
N GLY A 240 -3.00 -16.47 15.39
CA GLY A 240 -3.08 -16.87 16.78
C GLY A 240 -1.90 -16.38 17.63
N ASN A 241 -0.67 -16.64 17.19
CA ASN A 241 0.53 -16.27 17.93
C ASN A 241 1.53 -15.59 16.99
N GLN A 242 1.55 -14.26 17.03
CA GLN A 242 2.41 -13.39 16.20
C GLN A 242 3.92 -13.70 16.27
N THR A 243 4.37 -14.53 17.23
CA THR A 243 5.77 -14.98 17.31
C THR A 243 6.07 -16.27 16.54
N VAL A 244 5.05 -16.99 16.08
CA VAL A 244 5.17 -17.94 14.97
C VAL A 244 4.87 -17.14 13.71
N ASP A 245 5.86 -17.03 12.85
CA ASP A 245 5.74 -16.28 11.62
C ASP A 245 5.33 -17.24 10.51
N ASP A 246 4.07 -17.14 10.08
CA ASP A 246 3.45 -18.05 9.12
C ASP A 246 4.18 -18.11 7.79
N LEU A 247 4.56 -16.95 7.27
CA LEU A 247 5.29 -16.85 6.01
C LEU A 247 6.68 -17.48 6.14
N PHE A 248 7.40 -17.20 7.23
CA PHE A 248 8.66 -17.85 7.54
C PHE A 248 8.50 -19.37 7.66
N TYR A 249 7.50 -19.80 8.43
CA TYR A 249 7.32 -21.20 8.79
C TYR A 249 6.95 -22.01 7.55
N LEU A 250 5.96 -21.56 6.79
CA LEU A 250 5.47 -22.25 5.60
C LEU A 250 6.48 -22.25 4.46
N SER A 251 7.31 -21.20 4.32
CA SER A 251 8.38 -21.16 3.32
C SER A 251 9.54 -22.12 3.65
N ASN A 252 9.87 -22.27 4.94
CA ASN A 252 10.93 -23.21 5.38
C ASN A 252 10.44 -24.66 5.50
N TYR A 253 9.13 -24.87 5.68
CA TYR A 253 8.53 -26.17 5.98
C TYR A 253 7.40 -26.51 5.01
N SER A 254 7.77 -26.76 3.75
CA SER A 254 6.81 -27.07 2.68
C SER A 254 5.92 -28.30 2.94
N ASP A 255 6.32 -29.22 3.82
CA ASP A 255 5.46 -30.34 4.25
C ASP A 255 4.24 -29.85 5.05
N VAL A 256 4.41 -28.84 5.89
CA VAL A 256 3.33 -28.18 6.65
C VAL A 256 2.43 -27.40 5.70
N PHE A 257 3.03 -26.65 4.78
CA PHE A 257 2.29 -25.97 3.72
C PHE A 257 1.43 -26.96 2.93
N ASN A 258 2.00 -28.04 2.41
CA ASN A 258 1.27 -29.01 1.60
C ASN A 258 0.19 -29.76 2.39
N ALA A 259 0.36 -29.91 3.71
CA ALA A 259 -0.64 -30.51 4.57
C ALA A 259 -1.82 -29.57 4.88
N GLY A 260 -1.69 -28.27 4.58
CA GLY A 260 -2.70 -27.26 4.90
C GLY A 260 -2.89 -27.08 6.41
N VAL A 261 -1.83 -27.34 7.19
CA VAL A 261 -1.86 -27.20 8.64
C VAL A 261 -1.38 -25.80 9.01
N ASP A 262 -2.13 -25.19 9.92
CA ASP A 262 -1.82 -23.95 10.63
C ASP A 262 -0.43 -24.01 11.31
N PRO A 263 0.48 -23.06 11.03
CA PRO A 263 1.83 -23.03 11.58
C PRO A 263 1.91 -23.04 13.10
N GLU A 264 1.08 -22.26 13.79
CA GLU A 264 1.00 -22.17 15.25
C GLU A 264 0.62 -23.51 15.85
N ALA A 265 -0.46 -24.10 15.35
CA ALA A 265 -0.95 -25.40 15.80
C ALA A 265 0.10 -26.49 15.54
N HIS A 266 0.74 -26.47 14.37
CA HIS A 266 1.81 -27.41 14.04
C HIS A 266 3.01 -27.24 14.98
N TYR A 267 3.47 -26.01 15.17
CA TYR A 267 4.62 -25.70 16.01
C TYR A 267 4.37 -26.15 17.45
N ALA A 268 3.25 -25.74 18.04
CA ALA A 268 2.88 -26.04 19.43
C ALA A 268 2.71 -27.55 19.67
N ALA A 269 2.13 -28.28 18.71
CA ALA A 269 1.88 -29.72 18.84
C ALA A 269 3.17 -30.55 18.70
N ILE A 270 3.97 -30.29 17.67
CA ILE A 270 5.11 -31.14 17.33
C ILE A 270 6.32 -30.41 16.75
N GLY A 271 6.14 -29.26 16.08
CA GLY A 271 7.22 -28.59 15.37
C GLY A 271 8.40 -28.21 16.27
N TRP A 272 8.16 -27.77 17.50
CA TRP A 272 9.25 -27.49 18.44
C TRP A 272 10.01 -28.76 18.87
N ARG A 273 9.35 -29.93 18.92
CA ARG A 273 10.00 -31.22 19.22
C ARG A 273 10.83 -31.73 18.06
N GLU A 274 10.45 -31.37 16.84
CA GLU A 274 11.22 -31.62 15.62
C GLU A 274 12.40 -30.64 15.47
N GLY A 275 12.44 -29.61 16.32
CA GLY A 275 13.45 -28.56 16.28
C GLY A 275 13.30 -27.63 15.08
N ARG A 276 12.07 -27.41 14.62
CA ARG A 276 11.73 -26.38 13.63
C ARG A 276 11.80 -25.01 14.30
N ASN A 277 12.16 -23.96 13.58
CA ASN A 277 12.21 -22.60 14.08
C ASN A 277 10.87 -21.90 13.81
N PRO A 278 10.28 -21.19 14.78
CA PRO A 278 8.99 -20.53 14.61
C PRO A 278 9.11 -19.21 13.83
N ASN A 279 10.29 -18.59 13.83
CA ASN A 279 10.60 -17.34 13.11
C ASN A 279 12.12 -17.27 12.84
N ALA A 280 12.56 -16.23 12.14
CA ALA A 280 13.97 -16.03 11.77
C ALA A 280 14.93 -15.81 12.95
N PHE A 281 14.41 -15.42 14.12
CA PHE A 281 15.22 -15.00 15.29
C PHE A 281 15.13 -15.94 16.48
N PHE A 282 14.44 -17.07 16.35
CA PHE A 282 14.35 -18.10 17.38
C PHE A 282 14.93 -19.43 16.87
N ASP A 283 16.03 -19.87 17.47
CA ASP A 283 16.66 -21.16 17.15
C ASP A 283 16.19 -22.21 18.17
N THR A 284 15.19 -23.00 17.80
CA THR A 284 14.59 -24.01 18.68
C THR A 284 15.61 -25.06 19.13
N LYS A 285 16.50 -25.51 18.24
CA LYS A 285 17.51 -26.52 18.57
C LYS A 285 18.61 -25.93 19.43
N GLY A 286 19.08 -24.73 19.05
CA GLY A 286 20.08 -23.99 19.81
C GLY A 286 19.61 -23.67 21.21
N TYR A 287 18.38 -23.18 21.37
CA TYR A 287 17.79 -22.84 22.66
C TYR A 287 17.72 -24.06 23.59
N LEU A 288 17.22 -25.19 23.11
CA LEU A 288 17.17 -26.44 23.90
C LEU A 288 18.56 -27.00 24.22
N ALA A 289 19.56 -26.77 23.36
CA ALA A 289 20.94 -27.18 23.60
C ALA A 289 21.65 -26.28 24.63
N ALA A 290 21.43 -24.97 24.58
CA ALA A 290 21.98 -23.99 25.51
C ALA A 290 21.33 -24.10 26.90
N TYR A 291 20.02 -24.31 26.94
CA TYR A 291 19.20 -24.27 28.15
C TYR A 291 18.68 -25.66 28.53
N THR A 292 19.61 -26.48 29.03
CA THR A 292 19.35 -27.90 29.36
C THR A 292 18.27 -28.12 30.41
N ASP A 293 17.99 -27.14 31.25
CA ASP A 293 16.88 -27.15 32.21
C ASP A 293 15.52 -27.14 31.50
N VAL A 294 15.38 -26.34 30.45
CA VAL A 294 14.17 -26.28 29.60
C VAL A 294 14.00 -27.58 28.84
N ALA A 295 15.08 -28.10 28.26
CA ALA A 295 15.07 -29.39 27.56
C ALA A 295 14.70 -30.55 28.50
N ALA A 296 15.27 -30.58 29.71
CA ALA A 296 14.96 -31.61 30.71
C ALA A 296 13.51 -31.52 31.21
N ALA A 297 12.95 -30.31 31.30
CA ALA A 297 11.55 -30.08 31.65
C ALA A 297 10.58 -30.45 30.51
N GLY A 298 11.05 -30.56 29.27
CA GLY A 298 10.22 -30.89 28.11
C GLY A 298 9.18 -29.82 27.79
N ILE A 299 9.50 -28.56 28.08
CA ILE A 299 8.66 -27.38 27.84
C ILE A 299 8.92 -26.84 26.43
N ASN A 300 7.88 -26.29 25.79
CA ASN A 300 8.03 -25.60 24.52
C ASN A 300 9.03 -24.42 24.69
N PRO A 301 10.15 -24.41 23.96
CA PRO A 301 11.21 -23.41 24.17
C PRO A 301 10.76 -21.98 23.83
N LEU A 302 9.90 -21.80 22.82
CA LEU A 302 9.36 -20.47 22.49
C LEU A 302 8.50 -19.94 23.64
N GLU A 303 7.55 -20.75 24.12
CA GLU A 303 6.67 -20.39 25.25
C GLU A 303 7.48 -20.10 26.52
N HIS A 304 8.49 -20.92 26.79
CA HIS A 304 9.42 -20.69 27.90
C HIS A 304 10.12 -19.34 27.76
N TYR A 305 10.71 -19.06 26.59
CA TYR A 305 11.40 -17.81 26.35
C TYR A 305 10.47 -16.62 26.54
N LEU A 306 9.28 -16.64 25.92
CA LEU A 306 8.30 -15.55 25.97
C LEU A 306 7.81 -15.27 27.40
N THR A 307 7.71 -16.30 28.24
CA THR A 307 7.17 -16.17 29.60
C THR A 307 8.25 -15.85 30.65
N PHE A 308 9.40 -16.52 30.56
CA PHE A 308 10.46 -16.53 31.57
C PHE A 308 11.83 -16.20 31.01
N GLY A 309 12.24 -16.80 29.89
CA GLY A 309 13.62 -16.76 29.41
C GLY A 309 14.14 -15.34 29.18
N TRP A 310 13.34 -14.45 28.58
CA TRP A 310 13.76 -13.07 28.35
C TRP A 310 14.00 -12.28 29.65
N LYS A 311 13.24 -12.57 30.72
CA LYS A 311 13.39 -11.93 32.05
C LYS A 311 14.63 -12.43 32.77
N GLU A 312 15.04 -13.66 32.48
CA GLU A 312 16.30 -14.24 32.93
C GLU A 312 17.48 -13.77 32.06
N GLY A 313 17.18 -13.08 30.95
CA GLY A 313 18.15 -12.57 29.99
C GLY A 313 18.79 -13.66 29.14
N ARG A 314 18.09 -14.78 28.94
CA ARG A 314 18.44 -15.83 27.96
C ARG A 314 18.21 -15.30 26.55
N ASP A 315 18.91 -15.84 25.57
CA ASP A 315 18.78 -15.43 24.17
C ASP A 315 17.92 -16.43 23.38
N PRO A 316 17.01 -15.96 22.51
CA PRO A 316 16.18 -16.85 21.69
C PRO A 316 16.98 -17.49 20.54
N SER A 317 18.08 -16.87 20.10
CA SER A 317 19.03 -17.42 19.14
C SER A 317 20.38 -16.73 19.27
N THR A 318 21.41 -17.26 18.61
CA THR A 318 22.69 -16.54 18.48
C THR A 318 22.58 -15.26 17.66
N ALA A 319 21.51 -15.09 16.90
CA ALA A 319 21.25 -13.91 16.07
C ALA A 319 20.51 -12.80 16.83
N PHE A 320 20.11 -13.01 18.08
CA PHE A 320 19.33 -12.04 18.86
C PHE A 320 19.77 -12.04 20.33
N ASP A 321 20.46 -10.98 20.77
CA ASP A 321 20.85 -10.75 22.16
C ASP A 321 19.76 -9.94 22.89
N THR A 322 19.13 -10.61 23.86
CA THR A 322 18.01 -10.07 24.64
C THR A 322 18.41 -8.84 25.45
N LYS A 323 19.59 -8.89 26.09
CA LYS A 323 20.04 -7.81 26.98
C LYS A 323 20.50 -6.62 26.17
N ALA A 324 21.22 -6.86 25.07
CA ALA A 324 21.69 -5.80 24.20
C ALA A 324 20.52 -5.12 23.48
N TYR A 325 19.51 -5.87 23.04
CA TYR A 325 18.29 -5.27 22.47
C TYR A 325 17.57 -4.38 23.49
N LEU A 326 17.35 -4.85 24.72
CA LEU A 326 16.72 -4.04 25.78
C LEU A 326 17.59 -2.83 26.17
N ALA A 327 18.92 -2.94 26.14
CA ALA A 327 19.82 -1.83 26.42
C ALA A 327 19.80 -0.77 25.31
N ALA A 328 19.69 -1.19 24.05
CA ALA A 328 19.54 -0.31 22.89
C ALA A 328 18.15 0.35 22.82
N ASN A 329 17.14 -0.26 23.46
CA ASN A 329 15.74 0.16 23.44
C ASN A 329 15.17 0.37 24.86
N PRO A 330 15.56 1.46 25.55
CA PRO A 330 15.16 1.70 26.94
C PRO A 330 13.65 1.87 27.15
N ASP A 331 12.92 2.30 26.12
CA ASP A 331 11.47 2.39 26.07
C ASP A 331 10.82 1.00 26.20
N VAL A 332 11.31 0.01 25.44
CA VAL A 332 10.86 -1.39 25.50
C VAL A 332 11.17 -1.99 26.88
N ALA A 333 12.38 -1.73 27.39
CA ALA A 333 12.80 -2.18 28.70
C ALA A 333 11.95 -1.58 29.83
N ALA A 334 11.63 -0.28 29.75
CA ALA A 334 10.79 0.41 30.73
C ALA A 334 9.34 -0.07 30.70
N ALA A 335 8.82 -0.39 29.51
CA ALA A 335 7.49 -0.97 29.34
C ALA A 335 7.41 -2.45 29.80
N GLY A 336 8.55 -3.13 29.95
CA GLY A 336 8.60 -4.54 30.33
C GLY A 336 8.04 -5.46 29.26
N ILE A 337 8.15 -5.06 27.99
CA ILE A 337 7.71 -5.83 26.82
C ILE A 337 8.80 -6.85 26.47
N ASN A 338 8.41 -8.05 26.03
CA ASN A 338 9.35 -9.04 25.55
C ASN A 338 10.11 -8.50 24.32
N PRO A 339 11.46 -8.52 24.30
CA PRO A 339 12.23 -7.90 23.23
C PRO A 339 12.10 -8.60 21.87
N LEU A 340 11.96 -9.93 21.83
CA LEU A 340 11.76 -10.65 20.57
C LEU A 340 10.38 -10.33 20.01
N GLN A 341 9.34 -10.41 20.86
CA GLN A 341 7.97 -10.09 20.48
C GLN A 341 7.89 -8.64 19.95
N HIS A 342 8.43 -7.69 20.71
CA HIS A 342 8.50 -6.29 20.29
C HIS A 342 9.20 -6.14 18.94
N TYR A 343 10.34 -6.80 18.73
CA TYR A 343 11.06 -6.70 17.47
C TYR A 343 10.26 -7.25 16.29
N LEU A 344 9.62 -8.41 16.47
CA LEU A 344 8.81 -9.05 15.45
C LEU A 344 7.57 -8.23 15.09
N GLU A 345 6.91 -7.60 16.08
CA GLU A 345 5.67 -6.85 15.86
C GLU A 345 5.93 -5.39 15.40
N PHE A 346 6.93 -4.72 15.97
CA PHE A 346 7.14 -3.27 15.77
C PHE A 346 8.58 -2.92 15.38
N GLY A 347 9.56 -3.55 16.04
CA GLY A 347 10.94 -3.09 15.95
C GLY A 347 11.53 -3.19 14.54
N SER A 348 11.09 -4.14 13.72
CA SER A 348 11.58 -4.26 12.35
C SER A 348 11.08 -3.16 11.43
N VAL A 349 9.79 -2.80 11.51
CA VAL A 349 9.21 -1.68 10.73
C VAL A 349 9.69 -0.32 11.24
N GLU A 350 10.00 -0.20 12.54
CA GLU A 350 10.62 1.00 13.14
C GLU A 350 12.13 1.14 12.83
N GLY A 351 12.72 0.19 12.10
CA GLY A 351 14.15 0.22 11.76
C GLY A 351 15.10 -0.03 12.94
N ARG A 352 14.61 -0.64 14.04
CA ARG A 352 15.46 -1.03 15.17
C ARG A 352 16.39 -2.16 14.74
N ALA A 353 17.64 -2.10 15.17
CA ALA A 353 18.60 -3.15 14.86
C ALA A 353 18.45 -4.36 15.80
N VAL A 354 18.51 -5.57 15.25
CA VAL A 354 18.81 -6.75 16.05
C VAL A 354 20.28 -6.71 16.44
N VAL A 355 20.56 -6.84 17.73
CA VAL A 355 21.93 -6.92 18.24
C VAL A 355 22.28 -8.39 18.44
N SER A 356 23.48 -8.80 18.05
CA SER A 356 23.96 -10.18 18.18
C SER A 356 25.45 -10.16 18.52
N ASP A 357 25.86 -11.01 19.46
CA ASP A 357 27.25 -11.32 19.75
C ASP A 357 27.68 -12.71 19.21
N GLY A 358 26.78 -13.40 18.51
CA GLY A 358 26.98 -14.72 17.92
C GLY A 358 26.93 -15.88 18.92
N ALA A 359 26.53 -15.65 20.18
CA ALA A 359 26.44 -16.67 21.21
C ALA A 359 25.05 -16.68 21.87
N PHE A 360 24.77 -17.75 22.63
CA PHE A 360 23.67 -17.74 23.58
C PHE A 360 24.21 -17.25 24.94
N PHE A 361 23.41 -16.47 25.66
CA PHE A 361 23.68 -16.16 27.05
C PHE A 361 23.85 -17.45 27.87
N HIS A 362 25.00 -17.57 28.53
CA HIS A 362 25.38 -18.71 29.37
C HIS A 362 25.06 -18.51 30.85
#